data_AF-A0A3D4QXX3-F1
#
_entry.id   AF-A0A3D4QXX3-F1
#
_cell.length_a   1.000
_cell.length_b   1.000
_cell.length_c   1.000
_cell.angle_alpha   90.00
_cell.angle_beta   90.00
_cell.angle_gamma   90.00
#
_symmetry.space_group_name_H-M   'P 1'
#
loop_
_entity.id
_entity.type
_entity.pdbx_description
1 polymer ?
#
loop_
_entity_poly.entity_id
_entity_poly.type
_entity_poly.pdbx_seq_one_letter_code
_entity_poly.pdbx_strand_id
1 'polypeptide(L)'
;YYEGYRSAHRNYRIGVREDSIFFEDDIKQKSIKILFQKFSAVICATDRITTRLLYCLERAELMCPEDLSVVSLEYGMKCHVYQPAITLIGAEPRRLAKEACELLTKPKTEHVSNNLLVRVPNKTIIGASTKIIGRGPFGEKLDQKGDIYLTEEEIQQVRRGNYKGALLFQFSGKRWMRLIDQAVRTVFEKLNIQLIGTFDAASNSTEFINRVREVMVHKPDFLLCAAANDKETEDIYKEIAESGVKLFFIGRVPKGMQKENYECCIVSNEQESGYNCAKILNDYFK
;
A
#
# COMPACT_ATOMS: atom_id res chain seq x y z
N TYR A 1 -4.99 -9.69 -25.06
CA TYR A 1 -4.35 -9.16 -23.83
C TYR A 1 -4.00 -10.24 -22.81
N TYR A 2 -4.93 -11.11 -22.42
CA TYR A 2 -4.76 -12.09 -21.36
C TYR A 2 -3.56 -13.06 -21.49
N GLU A 3 -3.43 -13.77 -22.63
CA GLU A 3 -2.30 -14.69 -22.87
C GLU A 3 -0.93 -14.01 -22.81
N GLY A 4 -0.85 -12.79 -23.35
CA GLY A 4 0.36 -11.97 -23.28
C GLY A 4 0.76 -11.63 -21.84
N TYR A 5 -0.22 -11.33 -20.99
CA TYR A 5 -0.01 -11.05 -19.57
C TYR A 5 0.45 -12.28 -18.79
N ARG A 6 -0.20 -13.44 -19.00
CA ARG A 6 0.27 -14.73 -18.43
C ARG A 6 1.69 -15.08 -18.86
N SER A 7 2.01 -14.87 -20.14
CA SER A 7 3.37 -15.08 -20.66
C SER A 7 4.38 -14.17 -19.99
N ALA A 8 4.05 -12.89 -19.77
CA ALA A 8 4.94 -11.96 -19.09
C ALA A 8 5.20 -12.39 -17.64
N HIS A 9 4.16 -12.77 -16.90
CA HIS A 9 4.28 -13.30 -15.54
C HIS A 9 5.21 -14.52 -15.48
N ARG A 10 5.05 -15.49 -16.39
CA ARG A 10 5.96 -16.63 -16.50
C ARG A 10 7.41 -16.20 -16.76
N ASN A 11 7.62 -15.30 -17.70
CA ASN A 11 8.97 -14.82 -18.08
C ASN A 11 9.67 -14.09 -16.93
N TYR A 12 8.93 -13.30 -16.14
CA TYR A 12 9.46 -12.56 -15.00
C TYR A 12 9.36 -13.32 -13.67
N ARG A 13 8.94 -14.59 -13.70
CA ARG A 13 8.74 -15.44 -12.50
C ARG A 13 7.81 -14.79 -11.46
N ILE A 14 6.81 -14.05 -11.93
CA ILE A 14 5.75 -13.47 -11.11
C ILE A 14 4.61 -14.50 -11.06
N GLY A 15 4.20 -14.90 -9.86
CA GLY A 15 3.08 -15.81 -9.68
C GLY A 15 1.77 -15.13 -10.07
N VAL A 16 1.06 -15.68 -11.07
CA VAL A 16 -0.31 -15.25 -11.39
C VAL A 16 -1.22 -15.74 -10.27
N ARG A 17 -1.94 -14.81 -9.63
CA ARG A 17 -3.01 -15.12 -8.69
C ARG A 17 -4.29 -15.33 -9.48
N GLU A 18 -4.73 -16.59 -9.62
CA GLU A 18 -5.94 -16.91 -10.39
C GLU A 18 -7.19 -16.22 -9.83
N ASP A 19 -7.23 -15.99 -8.51
CA ASP A 19 -8.26 -15.25 -7.79
C ASP A 19 -8.21 -13.71 -8.01
N SER A 20 -7.29 -13.23 -8.85
CA SER A 20 -7.17 -11.82 -9.24
C SER A 20 -7.63 -11.51 -10.67
N ILE A 21 -8.14 -12.51 -11.39
CA ILE A 21 -8.65 -12.37 -12.75
C ILE A 21 -10.18 -12.32 -12.71
N PHE A 22 -10.76 -11.28 -13.31
CA PHE A 22 -12.20 -11.05 -13.33
C PHE A 22 -12.69 -10.80 -14.74
N PHE A 23 -13.90 -11.27 -15.04
CA PHE A 23 -14.60 -11.04 -16.29
C PHE A 23 -15.67 -9.96 -16.12
N GLU A 24 -16.21 -9.46 -17.23
CA GLU A 24 -17.20 -8.38 -17.21
C GLU A 24 -18.44 -8.73 -16.35
N ASP A 25 -18.86 -10.00 -16.38
CA ASP A 25 -20.01 -10.51 -15.62
C ASP A 25 -19.78 -10.56 -14.10
N ASP A 26 -18.52 -10.50 -13.67
CA ASP A 26 -18.13 -10.43 -12.25
C ASP A 26 -18.25 -8.99 -11.71
N ILE A 27 -18.27 -7.98 -12.59
CA ILE A 27 -18.33 -6.55 -12.23
C ILE A 27 -19.79 -6.14 -11.96
N LYS A 28 -20.28 -6.60 -10.80
CA LYS A 28 -21.63 -6.30 -10.29
C LYS A 28 -21.55 -5.41 -9.05
N GLN A 29 -22.46 -4.44 -8.97
CA GLN A 29 -22.49 -3.44 -7.89
C GLN A 29 -22.45 -4.07 -6.48
N LYS A 30 -23.19 -5.16 -6.24
CA LYS A 30 -23.27 -5.81 -4.92
C LYS A 30 -21.97 -6.50 -4.48
N SER A 31 -21.14 -6.93 -5.43
CA SER A 31 -19.92 -7.70 -5.15
C SER A 31 -18.66 -6.83 -5.18
N ILE A 32 -18.76 -5.61 -5.73
CA ILE A 32 -17.59 -4.79 -6.06
C ILE A 32 -16.82 -4.31 -4.83
N LYS A 33 -17.53 -3.99 -3.73
CA LYS A 33 -16.91 -3.60 -2.46
C LYS A 33 -16.03 -4.72 -1.89
N ILE A 34 -16.55 -5.95 -1.85
CA ILE A 34 -15.84 -7.11 -1.32
C ILE A 34 -14.66 -7.47 -2.23
N LEU A 35 -14.88 -7.43 -3.55
CA LEU A 35 -13.86 -7.77 -4.53
C LEU A 35 -12.64 -6.86 -4.42
N PHE A 36 -12.87 -5.55 -4.35
CA PHE A 36 -11.81 -4.54 -4.36
C PHE A 36 -11.40 -4.06 -2.97
N GLN A 37 -11.87 -4.71 -1.90
CA GLN A 37 -11.24 -4.65 -0.58
C GLN A 37 -9.87 -5.37 -0.56
N LYS A 38 -9.65 -6.32 -1.47
CA LYS A 38 -8.40 -7.10 -1.55
C LYS A 38 -7.33 -6.47 -2.44
N PHE A 39 -7.71 -5.59 -3.36
CA PHE A 39 -6.83 -5.03 -4.37
C PHE A 39 -6.79 -3.51 -4.30
N SER A 40 -5.60 -2.93 -4.46
CA SER A 40 -5.37 -1.48 -4.54
C SER A 40 -5.37 -0.95 -5.97
N ALA A 41 -5.25 -1.83 -6.96
CA ALA A 41 -5.26 -1.46 -8.37
C ALA A 41 -5.91 -2.55 -9.23
N VAL A 42 -6.48 -2.14 -10.36
CA VAL A 42 -7.03 -3.01 -11.40
C VAL A 42 -6.50 -2.60 -12.77
N ILE A 43 -6.18 -3.60 -13.59
CA ILE A 43 -5.82 -3.43 -14.99
C ILE A 43 -7.00 -3.92 -15.84
N CYS A 44 -7.64 -3.00 -16.56
CA CYS A 44 -8.77 -3.27 -17.43
C CYS A 44 -8.30 -3.55 -18.86
N ALA A 45 -8.78 -4.64 -19.46
CA ALA A 45 -8.37 -5.04 -20.80
C ALA A 45 -9.00 -4.20 -21.92
N THR A 46 -10.16 -3.59 -21.67
CA THR A 46 -10.92 -2.81 -22.66
C THR A 46 -11.55 -1.56 -22.04
N ASP A 47 -11.87 -0.58 -22.86
CA ASP A 47 -12.58 0.65 -22.49
C ASP A 47 -14.00 0.34 -21.98
N ARG A 48 -14.65 -0.70 -22.53
CA ARG A 48 -15.96 -1.17 -22.07
C ARG A 48 -15.90 -1.64 -20.62
N ILE A 49 -14.92 -2.48 -20.29
CA ILE A 49 -14.70 -2.97 -18.91
C ILE A 49 -14.33 -1.80 -17.99
N THR A 50 -13.45 -0.91 -18.46
CA THR A 50 -13.04 0.28 -17.70
C THR A 50 -14.25 1.16 -17.34
N THR A 51 -15.09 1.48 -18.32
CA THR A 51 -16.29 2.31 -18.11
C THR A 51 -17.28 1.63 -17.17
N ARG A 52 -17.49 0.32 -17.34
CA ARG A 52 -18.36 -0.47 -16.46
C ARG A 52 -17.85 -0.48 -15.03
N LEU A 53 -16.54 -0.63 -14.83
CA LEU A 53 -15.88 -0.58 -13.53
C LEU A 53 -16.11 0.78 -12.86
N LEU A 54 -15.81 1.89 -13.54
CA LEU A 54 -15.98 3.24 -13.00
C LEU A 54 -17.43 3.50 -12.56
N TYR A 55 -18.41 3.11 -13.39
CA TYR A 55 -19.83 3.22 -13.04
C TYR A 55 -20.19 2.41 -11.80
N CYS A 56 -19.66 1.19 -11.66
CA CYS A 56 -19.95 0.37 -10.49
C CYS A 56 -19.21 0.85 -9.23
N LEU A 57 -18.04 1.47 -9.35
CA LEU A 57 -17.33 2.12 -8.23
C LEU A 57 -18.13 3.29 -7.69
N GLU A 58 -18.59 4.19 -8.56
CA GLU A 58 -19.41 5.36 -8.19
C GLU A 58 -20.68 4.91 -7.43
N ARG A 59 -21.40 3.92 -7.96
CA ARG A 59 -22.59 3.34 -7.32
C ARG A 59 -22.31 2.57 -6.03
N ALA A 60 -21.04 2.25 -5.77
CA ALA A 60 -20.57 1.68 -4.53
C ALA A 60 -19.95 2.74 -3.60
N GLU A 61 -20.04 4.03 -3.94
CA GLU A 61 -19.43 5.13 -3.17
C GLU A 61 -17.91 4.94 -3.00
N LEU A 62 -17.26 4.34 -4.01
CA LEU A 62 -15.81 4.18 -4.09
C LEU A 62 -15.27 5.12 -5.15
N MET A 63 -14.16 5.78 -4.85
CA MET A 63 -13.53 6.75 -5.75
C MET A 63 -12.29 6.16 -6.43
N CYS A 64 -12.13 6.45 -7.71
CA CYS A 64 -10.86 6.30 -8.42
C CYS A 64 -10.17 7.68 -8.47
N PRO A 65 -8.87 7.81 -8.10
CA PRO A 65 -7.95 6.77 -7.67
C PRO A 65 -7.93 6.54 -6.14
N GLU A 66 -8.76 7.24 -5.35
CA GLU A 66 -8.61 7.25 -3.89
C GLU A 66 -8.71 5.87 -3.24
N ASP A 67 -9.63 5.06 -3.73
CA ASP A 67 -9.92 3.73 -3.20
C ASP A 67 -9.39 2.60 -4.09
N LEU A 68 -9.35 2.85 -5.40
CA LEU A 68 -8.89 1.89 -6.38
C LEU A 68 -8.23 2.60 -7.56
N SER A 69 -6.97 2.26 -7.81
CA SER A 69 -6.26 2.70 -9.00
C SER A 69 -6.70 1.88 -10.22
N VAL A 70 -6.91 2.54 -11.35
CA VAL A 70 -7.39 1.91 -12.59
C VAL A 70 -6.42 2.20 -13.72
N VAL A 71 -5.98 1.16 -14.43
CA VAL A 71 -5.17 1.25 -15.65
C VAL A 71 -5.93 0.59 -16.79
N SER A 72 -5.99 1.22 -17.96
CA SER A 72 -6.51 0.58 -19.19
C SER A 72 -5.38 0.06 -20.07
N LEU A 73 -5.57 -1.12 -20.67
CA LEU A 73 -4.67 -1.65 -21.71
C LEU A 73 -5.10 -1.24 -23.12
N GLU A 74 -6.31 -0.71 -23.27
CA GLU A 74 -6.83 -0.28 -24.56
C GLU A 74 -6.51 1.20 -24.78
N TYR A 75 -5.94 1.49 -25.95
CA TYR A 75 -5.63 2.86 -26.34
C TYR A 75 -6.91 3.56 -26.83
N GLY A 76 -7.71 4.06 -25.88
CA GLY A 76 -8.93 4.82 -26.17
C GLY A 76 -8.66 6.31 -26.36
N MET A 77 -9.15 6.91 -27.46
CA MET A 77 -9.10 8.37 -27.66
C MET A 77 -9.85 9.16 -26.57
N LYS A 78 -10.72 8.51 -25.81
CA LYS A 78 -11.53 9.10 -24.73
C LYS A 78 -10.89 9.00 -23.34
N CYS A 79 -9.68 8.47 -23.21
CA CYS A 79 -9.00 8.31 -21.91
C CYS A 79 -8.90 9.62 -21.11
N HIS A 80 -8.73 10.76 -21.79
CA HIS A 80 -8.67 12.10 -21.19
C HIS A 80 -10.04 12.70 -20.82
N VAL A 81 -11.14 12.12 -21.31
CA VAL A 81 -12.50 12.62 -21.10
C VAL A 81 -13.11 12.07 -19.82
N TYR A 82 -12.62 10.91 -19.34
CA TYR A 82 -13.01 10.37 -18.05
C TYR A 82 -12.59 11.31 -16.91
N GLN A 83 -13.38 11.32 -15.84
CA GLN A 83 -13.02 11.97 -14.58
C GLN A 83 -12.94 10.88 -13.48
N PRO A 84 -11.73 10.55 -12.98
CA PRO A 84 -10.42 11.07 -13.38
C PRO A 84 -9.98 10.57 -14.78
N ALA A 85 -9.04 11.28 -15.41
CA ALA A 85 -8.43 10.84 -16.67
C ALA A 85 -7.72 9.50 -16.48
N ILE A 86 -7.91 8.55 -17.39
CA ILE A 86 -7.44 7.17 -17.22
C ILE A 86 -5.98 7.01 -17.64
N THR A 87 -5.16 6.44 -16.75
CA THR A 87 -3.81 5.94 -17.05
C THR A 87 -3.92 4.74 -17.99
N LEU A 88 -3.15 4.76 -19.08
CA LEU A 88 -3.21 3.73 -20.11
C LEU A 88 -1.83 3.18 -20.49
N ILE A 89 -1.81 1.92 -20.88
CA ILE A 89 -0.63 1.22 -21.42
C ILE A 89 -1.07 0.43 -22.64
N GLY A 90 -0.79 0.94 -23.85
CA GLY A 90 -1.24 0.27 -25.07
C GLY A 90 -0.53 0.77 -26.33
N ALA A 91 -0.70 0.04 -27.43
CA ALA A 91 -0.18 0.43 -28.74
C ALA A 91 -1.07 1.52 -29.35
N GLU A 92 -0.45 2.60 -29.81
CA GLU A 92 -1.18 3.69 -30.47
C GLU A 92 -1.71 3.24 -31.85
N PRO A 93 -3.04 3.28 -32.10
CA PRO A 93 -3.60 2.79 -33.37
C PRO A 93 -3.03 3.50 -34.60
N ARG A 94 -2.73 4.80 -34.48
CA ARG A 94 -2.10 5.58 -35.56
C ARG A 94 -0.71 5.07 -35.91
N ARG A 95 0.07 4.62 -34.92
CA ARG A 95 1.39 4.03 -35.16
C ARG A 95 1.26 2.66 -35.81
N LEU A 96 0.35 1.83 -35.35
CA LEU A 96 0.05 0.54 -36.00
C LEU A 96 -0.34 0.73 -37.47
N ALA A 97 -1.24 1.68 -37.75
CA ALA A 97 -1.64 2.00 -39.12
C ALA A 97 -0.47 2.53 -39.96
N LYS A 98 0.35 3.42 -39.41
CA LYS A 98 1.53 3.97 -40.08
C LYS A 98 2.51 2.87 -40.48
N GLU A 99 2.86 1.98 -39.56
CA GLU A 99 3.78 0.86 -39.84
C GLU A 99 3.20 -0.07 -40.92
N ALA A 100 1.90 -0.37 -40.86
CA ALA A 100 1.24 -1.17 -41.89
C ALA A 100 1.29 -0.48 -43.28
N CYS A 101 1.04 0.82 -43.35
CA CYS A 101 1.13 1.59 -44.60
C CYS A 101 2.57 1.64 -45.14
N GLU A 102 3.57 1.80 -44.28
CA GLU A 102 4.98 1.77 -44.69
C GLU A 102 5.38 0.41 -45.26
N LEU A 103 4.89 -0.69 -44.70
CA LEU A 103 5.12 -2.02 -45.26
C LEU A 103 4.46 -2.22 -46.63
N LEU A 104 3.24 -1.69 -46.83
CA LEU A 104 2.52 -1.79 -48.10
C LEU A 104 3.15 -0.95 -49.22
N THR A 105 3.80 0.16 -48.88
CA THR A 105 4.33 1.13 -49.85
C THR A 105 5.81 0.92 -50.19
N LYS A 106 6.53 0.07 -49.44
CA LYS A 106 7.92 -0.28 -49.75
C LYS A 106 8.01 -1.02 -51.10
N PRO A 107 8.85 -0.58 -52.05
CA PRO A 107 9.05 -1.27 -53.31
C PRO A 107 9.56 -2.70 -53.06
N LYS A 108 8.99 -3.69 -53.74
CA LYS A 108 9.33 -5.13 -53.64
C LYS A 108 10.68 -5.46 -54.30
N THR A 109 11.71 -4.64 -54.09
CA THR A 109 12.99 -4.75 -54.80
C THR A 109 14.06 -5.56 -54.10
N GLU A 110 13.81 -6.09 -52.91
CA GLU A 110 14.68 -7.09 -52.28
C GLU A 110 13.80 -8.14 -51.61
N HIS A 111 14.31 -9.37 -51.48
CA HIS A 111 13.67 -10.52 -50.84
C HIS A 111 13.05 -10.15 -49.48
N VAL A 112 11.82 -9.65 -49.47
CA VAL A 112 11.04 -9.51 -48.25
C VAL A 112 10.78 -10.93 -47.80
N SER A 113 11.43 -11.33 -46.72
CA SER A 113 11.20 -12.61 -46.08
C SER A 113 9.70 -12.77 -45.86
N ASN A 114 9.14 -13.87 -46.37
CA ASN A 114 7.77 -14.25 -46.02
C ASN A 114 7.72 -14.35 -44.49
N ASN A 115 6.75 -13.66 -43.86
CA ASN A 115 6.54 -13.57 -42.40
C ASN A 115 7.28 -12.45 -41.63
N LEU A 116 7.41 -11.25 -42.19
CA LEU A 116 7.92 -10.09 -41.43
C LEU A 116 7.00 -9.76 -40.23
N LEU A 117 7.56 -9.81 -39.02
CA LEU A 117 6.90 -9.42 -37.77
C LEU A 117 7.42 -8.05 -37.31
N VAL A 118 6.58 -7.01 -37.44
CA VAL A 118 6.89 -5.67 -36.91
C VAL A 118 6.25 -5.51 -35.54
N ARG A 119 7.07 -5.18 -34.53
CA ARG A 119 6.61 -4.93 -33.17
C ARG A 119 6.47 -3.43 -32.93
N VAL A 120 5.22 -2.96 -32.82
CA VAL A 120 4.95 -1.58 -32.38
C VAL A 120 5.07 -1.52 -30.86
N PRO A 121 5.92 -0.63 -30.30
CA PRO A 121 6.06 -0.51 -28.86
C PRO A 121 4.79 0.06 -28.23
N ASN A 122 4.39 -0.49 -27.09
CA ASN A 122 3.33 0.10 -26.27
C ASN A 122 3.80 1.44 -25.70
N LYS A 123 2.85 2.37 -25.56
CA LYS A 123 3.06 3.67 -24.93
C LYS A 123 2.29 3.71 -23.61
N THR A 124 2.93 4.27 -22.60
CA THR A 124 2.28 4.61 -21.34
C THR A 124 1.87 6.08 -21.37
N ILE A 125 0.61 6.37 -21.05
CA ILE A 125 0.13 7.73 -20.79
C ILE A 125 -0.40 7.74 -19.37
N ILE A 126 0.18 8.60 -18.53
CA ILE A 126 -0.19 8.72 -17.12
C ILE A 126 -1.39 9.66 -17.02
N GLY A 127 -2.50 9.14 -16.48
CA GLY A 127 -3.69 9.89 -16.12
C GLY A 127 -3.78 10.08 -14.61
N ALA A 128 -4.91 10.63 -14.16
CA ALA A 128 -5.23 10.84 -12.74
C ALA A 128 -5.91 9.62 -12.09
N SER A 129 -6.09 8.51 -12.80
CA SER A 129 -6.75 7.29 -12.30
C SER A 129 -5.82 6.34 -11.54
N THR A 130 -4.56 6.70 -11.32
CA THR A 130 -3.60 5.86 -10.61
C THR A 130 -2.89 6.63 -9.52
N LYS A 131 -2.89 6.05 -8.31
CA LYS A 131 -2.03 6.42 -7.19
C LYS A 131 -1.54 5.17 -6.45
N ILE A 132 -0.54 5.32 -5.60
CA ILE A 132 -0.14 4.25 -4.69
C ILE A 132 -1.12 4.27 -3.52
N ILE A 133 -1.84 3.16 -3.34
CA ILE A 133 -2.81 3.00 -2.27
C ILE A 133 -2.24 2.00 -1.28
N GLY A 134 -1.75 2.50 -0.16
CA GLY A 134 -1.40 1.66 0.99
C GLY A 134 -2.67 1.28 1.76
N ARG A 135 -2.71 0.05 2.27
CA ARG A 135 -3.78 -0.45 3.15
C ARG A 135 -3.19 -1.11 4.38
N GLY A 136 -3.92 -1.01 5.48
CA GLY A 136 -3.61 -1.75 6.71
C GLY A 136 -3.75 -3.27 6.51
N PRO A 137 -3.26 -4.07 7.47
CA PRO A 137 -3.26 -5.54 7.39
C PRO A 137 -4.66 -6.16 7.21
N PHE A 138 -5.72 -5.45 7.61
CA PHE A 138 -7.12 -5.87 7.46
C PHE A 138 -7.86 -5.17 6.31
N GLY A 139 -7.13 -4.55 5.37
CA GLY A 139 -7.72 -3.86 4.21
C GLY A 139 -8.21 -2.44 4.50
N GLU A 140 -7.90 -1.91 5.69
CA GLU A 140 -8.23 -0.56 6.12
C GLU A 140 -7.53 0.47 5.24
N LYS A 141 -8.22 1.57 4.91
CA LYS A 141 -7.57 2.69 4.23
C LYS A 141 -6.56 3.31 5.20
N LEU A 142 -5.36 3.60 4.70
CA LEU A 142 -4.42 4.41 5.48
C LEU A 142 -5.00 5.80 5.65
N ASP A 143 -5.14 6.24 6.89
CA ASP A 143 -5.54 7.60 7.20
C ASP A 143 -4.36 8.52 6.92
N GLN A 144 -4.31 9.10 5.73
CA GLN A 144 -3.38 10.18 5.39
C GLN A 144 -3.87 11.50 6.00
N LYS A 145 -4.18 11.49 7.30
CA LYS A 145 -4.43 12.74 8.01
C LYS A 145 -3.19 13.61 7.85
N GLY A 146 -3.40 14.85 7.41
CA GLY A 146 -2.39 15.90 7.47
C GLY A 146 -1.90 16.08 8.91
N ASP A 147 -1.00 17.03 9.12
CA ASP A 147 -0.39 17.26 10.43
C ASP A 147 -1.44 17.25 11.56
N ILE A 148 -1.36 16.22 12.44
CA ILE A 148 -2.25 16.08 13.58
C ILE A 148 -1.70 16.98 14.69
N TYR A 149 -2.25 18.18 14.79
CA TYR A 149 -1.95 19.11 15.88
C TYR A 149 -3.01 19.02 16.96
N LEU A 150 -2.58 18.83 18.21
CA LEU A 150 -3.44 18.98 19.37
C LEU A 150 -3.67 20.47 19.64
N THR A 151 -4.91 20.84 19.94
CA THR A 151 -5.21 22.20 20.45
C THR A 151 -4.65 22.37 21.86
N GLU A 152 -4.55 23.62 22.33
CA GLU A 152 -4.09 23.86 23.71
C GLU A 152 -5.03 23.20 24.73
N GLU A 153 -6.35 23.22 24.49
CA GLU A 153 -7.33 22.55 25.34
C GLU A 153 -7.11 21.03 25.39
N GLU A 154 -6.83 20.40 24.26
CA GLU A 154 -6.53 18.96 24.18
C GLU A 154 -5.21 18.62 24.89
N ILE A 155 -4.18 19.46 24.74
CA ILE A 155 -2.92 19.32 25.48
C ILE A 155 -3.19 19.36 26.99
N GLN A 156 -3.98 20.33 27.47
CA GLN A 156 -4.32 20.43 28.90
C GLN A 156 -5.18 19.25 29.37
N GLN A 157 -6.02 18.66 28.52
CA GLN A 157 -6.74 17.43 28.84
C GLN A 157 -5.79 16.24 29.00
N VAL A 158 -4.87 16.03 28.04
CA VAL A 158 -3.89 14.93 28.11
C VAL A 158 -3.00 15.07 29.35
N ARG A 159 -2.51 16.29 29.63
CA ARG A 159 -1.66 16.56 30.79
C ARG A 159 -2.31 16.23 32.13
N ARG A 160 -3.63 16.43 32.25
CA ARG A 160 -4.41 16.10 33.46
C ARG A 160 -4.57 14.59 33.65
N GLY A 161 -4.46 13.80 32.59
CA GLY A 161 -4.58 12.34 32.63
C GLY A 161 -3.41 11.65 33.34
N ASN A 162 -2.23 12.28 33.42
CA ASN A 162 -1.01 11.71 34.04
C ASN A 162 -0.69 10.29 33.56
N TYR A 163 -0.82 10.07 32.24
CA TYR A 163 -0.67 8.74 31.65
C TYR A 163 0.74 8.19 31.80
N LYS A 164 0.84 6.86 31.89
CA LYS A 164 2.08 6.08 31.95
C LYS A 164 2.20 5.22 30.71
N GLY A 165 3.30 5.38 29.98
CA GLY A 165 3.58 4.62 28.77
C GLY A 165 4.96 3.99 28.79
N ALA A 166 5.15 2.90 28.04
CA ALA A 166 6.47 2.33 27.77
C ALA A 166 6.74 2.24 26.26
N LEU A 167 8.01 2.32 25.88
CA LEU A 167 8.48 2.20 24.50
C LEU A 167 9.34 0.93 24.36
N LEU A 168 8.86 -0.05 23.61
CA LEU A 168 9.50 -1.35 23.48
C LEU A 168 9.89 -1.61 22.02
N PHE A 169 11.16 -1.95 21.80
CA PHE A 169 11.69 -2.32 20.50
C PHE A 169 12.03 -3.80 20.49
N GLN A 170 11.39 -4.57 19.60
CA GLN A 170 11.67 -6.00 19.45
C GLN A 170 12.97 -6.25 18.68
N PHE A 171 13.36 -5.35 17.78
CA PHE A 171 14.57 -5.44 16.96
C PHE A 171 15.46 -4.20 17.11
N SER A 172 16.75 -4.36 16.84
CA SER A 172 17.71 -3.25 16.88
C SER A 172 17.77 -2.47 15.56
N GLY A 173 17.82 -1.15 15.67
CA GLY A 173 17.98 -0.20 14.57
C GLY A 173 18.55 1.11 15.09
N LYS A 174 19.83 1.10 15.52
CA LYS A 174 20.45 2.15 16.37
C LYS A 174 20.09 3.60 16.03
N ARG A 175 20.08 3.98 14.74
CA ARG A 175 19.71 5.35 14.32
C ARG A 175 18.20 5.59 14.34
N TRP A 176 17.42 4.69 13.75
CA TRP A 176 15.96 4.79 13.68
C TRP A 176 15.32 4.76 15.07
N MET A 177 15.76 3.83 15.92
CA MET A 177 15.30 3.72 17.31
C MET A 177 15.61 4.99 18.11
N ARG A 178 16.83 5.53 17.99
CA ARG A 178 17.22 6.75 18.69
C ARG A 178 16.35 7.95 18.29
N LEU A 179 16.01 8.07 17.00
CA LEU A 179 15.13 9.15 16.53
C LEU A 179 13.72 9.00 17.11
N ILE A 180 13.18 7.77 17.15
CA ILE A 180 11.87 7.51 17.75
C ILE A 180 11.88 7.76 19.25
N ASP A 181 12.86 7.24 19.98
CA ASP A 181 12.97 7.45 21.43
C ASP A 181 13.08 8.94 21.77
N GLN A 182 13.89 9.70 21.01
CA GLN A 182 14.00 11.15 21.19
C GLN A 182 12.68 11.88 20.89
N ALA A 183 11.98 11.51 19.81
CA ALA A 183 10.69 12.10 19.45
C ALA A 183 9.62 11.80 20.51
N VAL A 184 9.51 10.55 20.94
CA VAL A 184 8.58 10.10 21.99
C VAL A 184 8.84 10.83 23.29
N ARG A 185 10.09 10.90 23.76
CA ARG A 185 10.45 11.63 24.98
C ARG A 185 10.05 13.09 24.91
N THR A 186 10.38 13.77 23.81
CA THR A 186 10.05 15.18 23.60
C THR A 186 8.54 15.43 23.69
N VAL A 187 7.74 14.58 23.03
CA VAL A 187 6.27 14.70 23.05
C VAL A 187 5.70 14.36 24.43
N PHE A 188 6.21 13.31 25.07
CA PHE A 188 5.71 12.86 26.37
C PHE A 188 6.00 13.88 27.48
N GLU A 189 7.18 14.49 27.46
CA GLU A 189 7.54 15.60 28.36
C GLU A 189 6.58 16.79 28.17
N LYS A 190 6.30 17.18 26.92
CA LYS A 190 5.34 18.26 26.61
C LYS A 190 3.93 17.93 27.12
N LEU A 191 3.51 16.67 27.02
CA LEU A 191 2.17 16.20 27.36
C LEU A 191 2.04 15.69 28.80
N ASN A 192 3.07 15.81 29.65
CA ASN A 192 3.07 15.29 31.02
C ASN A 192 2.72 13.78 31.09
N ILE A 193 3.25 13.01 30.15
CA ILE A 193 3.14 11.55 30.10
C ILE A 193 4.42 10.95 30.69
N GLN A 194 4.27 10.07 31.67
CA GLN A 194 5.39 9.38 32.28
C GLN A 194 5.85 8.21 31.38
N LEU A 195 7.07 8.30 30.87
CA LEU A 195 7.73 7.17 30.21
C LEU A 195 8.34 6.23 31.27
N ILE A 196 7.70 5.10 31.54
CA ILE A 196 8.16 4.14 32.56
C ILE A 196 9.38 3.34 32.13
N GLY A 197 9.66 3.27 30.83
CA GLY A 197 10.87 2.66 30.32
C GLY A 197 10.96 2.66 28.80
N THR A 198 12.20 2.60 28.30
CA THR A 198 12.52 2.25 26.91
C THR A 198 13.37 0.98 26.92
N PHE A 199 13.08 0.03 26.03
CA PHE A 199 13.86 -1.21 25.94
C PHE A 199 14.15 -1.61 24.49
N ASP A 200 15.38 -2.08 24.24
CA ASP A 200 15.81 -2.72 23.01
C ASP A 200 16.06 -4.20 23.28
N ALA A 201 15.26 -5.07 22.67
CA ALA A 201 15.40 -6.51 22.81
C ALA A 201 16.48 -7.12 21.91
N ALA A 202 17.10 -6.32 21.03
CA ALA A 202 18.13 -6.78 20.11
C ALA A 202 17.76 -8.03 19.30
N SER A 203 16.49 -8.12 18.88
CA SER A 203 15.92 -9.26 18.16
C SER A 203 15.88 -10.57 18.96
N ASN A 204 15.90 -10.49 20.29
CA ASN A 204 15.71 -11.63 21.18
C ASN A 204 14.28 -11.64 21.73
N SER A 205 13.44 -12.55 21.22
CA SER A 205 12.04 -12.70 21.63
C SER A 205 11.88 -12.97 23.12
N THR A 206 12.77 -13.77 23.73
CA THR A 206 12.66 -14.15 25.14
C THR A 206 12.91 -12.94 26.04
N GLU A 207 13.93 -12.15 25.72
CA GLU A 207 14.22 -10.89 26.42
C GLU A 207 13.08 -9.88 26.24
N PHE A 208 12.51 -9.79 25.04
CA PHE A 208 11.34 -8.96 24.78
C PHE A 208 10.15 -9.35 25.67
N ILE A 209 9.79 -10.64 25.71
CA ILE A 209 8.69 -11.16 26.53
C ILE A 209 8.92 -10.88 28.01
N ASN A 210 10.13 -11.14 28.51
CA ASN A 210 10.48 -10.88 29.92
C ASN A 210 10.34 -9.40 30.25
N ARG A 211 10.81 -8.51 29.36
CA ARG A 211 10.67 -7.08 29.57
C ARG A 211 9.22 -6.63 29.56
N VAL A 212 8.41 -7.12 28.62
CA VAL A 212 6.98 -6.79 28.58
C VAL A 212 6.35 -7.13 29.92
N ARG A 213 6.58 -8.33 30.45
CA ARG A 213 6.02 -8.74 31.76
C ARG A 213 6.47 -7.83 32.90
N GLU A 214 7.75 -7.48 32.96
CA GLU A 214 8.28 -6.54 33.96
C GLU A 214 7.60 -5.18 33.88
N VAL A 215 7.45 -4.63 32.67
CA VAL A 215 6.77 -3.34 32.44
C VAL A 215 5.29 -3.41 32.83
N MET A 216 4.62 -4.52 32.54
CA MET A 216 3.20 -4.72 32.87
C MET A 216 2.94 -4.75 34.38
N VAL A 217 3.91 -5.14 35.22
CA VAL A 217 3.80 -5.04 36.69
C VAL A 217 3.57 -3.60 37.15
N HIS A 218 4.12 -2.63 36.42
CA HIS A 218 3.95 -1.20 36.72
C HIS A 218 2.62 -0.62 36.23
N LYS A 219 1.74 -1.45 35.63
CA LYS A 219 0.41 -1.07 35.13
C LYS A 219 0.45 0.19 34.24
N PRO A 220 1.15 0.15 33.09
CA PRO A 220 1.09 1.24 32.13
C PRO A 220 -0.33 1.42 31.59
N ASP A 221 -0.68 2.65 31.23
CA ASP A 221 -1.92 2.93 30.51
C ASP A 221 -1.83 2.49 29.03
N PHE A 222 -0.61 2.53 28.46
CA PHE A 222 -0.38 2.10 27.10
C PHE A 222 1.06 1.61 26.83
N LEU A 223 1.22 0.84 25.74
CA LEU A 223 2.51 0.40 25.22
C LEU A 223 2.69 0.88 23.77
N LEU A 224 3.86 1.46 23.47
CA LEU A 224 4.33 1.70 22.11
C LEU A 224 5.32 0.61 21.74
N CYS A 225 4.98 -0.24 20.76
CA CYS A 225 5.79 -1.40 20.39
C CYS A 225 6.27 -1.29 18.93
N ALA A 226 7.59 -1.21 18.73
CA ALA A 226 8.19 -1.50 17.43
C ALA A 226 8.35 -3.02 17.29
N ALA A 227 7.28 -3.65 16.79
CA ALA A 227 7.14 -5.09 16.73
C ALA A 227 7.90 -5.74 15.56
N ALA A 228 8.36 -6.97 15.77
CA ALA A 228 8.80 -7.86 14.69
C ALA A 228 7.71 -8.91 14.39
N ASN A 229 7.93 -9.75 13.38
CA ASN A 229 6.94 -10.74 12.95
C ASN A 229 7.31 -12.14 13.44
N ASP A 230 7.48 -12.28 14.75
CA ASP A 230 8.01 -13.48 15.38
C ASP A 230 6.90 -14.27 16.07
N LYS A 231 6.78 -15.55 15.71
CA LYS A 231 5.75 -16.44 16.25
C LYS A 231 5.82 -16.56 17.78
N GLU A 232 7.03 -16.50 18.35
CA GLU A 232 7.29 -16.59 19.78
C GLU A 232 6.67 -15.44 20.58
N THR A 233 6.45 -14.28 19.95
CA THR A 233 5.86 -13.10 20.60
C THR A 233 4.35 -12.97 20.44
N GLU A 234 3.70 -13.88 19.69
CA GLU A 234 2.25 -13.80 19.45
C GLU A 234 1.44 -13.87 20.75
N ASP A 235 1.82 -14.77 21.66
CA ASP A 235 1.06 -15.01 22.90
C ASP A 235 1.16 -13.83 23.88
N ILE A 236 2.34 -13.19 23.99
CA ILE A 236 2.49 -12.03 24.87
C ILE A 236 1.70 -10.82 24.38
N TYR A 237 1.55 -10.63 23.06
CA TYR A 237 0.72 -9.54 22.53
C TYR A 237 -0.77 -9.78 22.78
N LYS A 238 -1.24 -11.03 22.72
CA LYS A 238 -2.62 -11.38 23.11
C LYS A 238 -2.85 -11.14 24.59
N GLU A 239 -1.90 -11.53 25.45
CA GLU A 239 -1.95 -11.28 26.89
C GLU A 239 -2.06 -9.78 27.20
N ILE A 240 -1.30 -8.94 26.50
CA ILE A 240 -1.42 -7.47 26.61
C ILE A 240 -2.82 -7.01 26.19
N ALA A 241 -3.33 -7.46 25.04
CA ALA A 241 -4.63 -7.03 24.53
C ALA A 241 -5.78 -7.39 25.49
N GLU A 242 -5.67 -8.53 26.18
CA GLU A 242 -6.65 -8.98 27.18
C GLU A 242 -6.53 -8.24 28.53
N SER A 243 -5.38 -7.62 28.81
CA SER A 243 -5.12 -6.92 30.08
C SER A 243 -5.81 -5.55 30.21
N GLY A 244 -6.36 -5.02 29.11
CA GLY A 244 -6.96 -3.68 29.04
C GLY A 244 -5.96 -2.53 28.85
N VAL A 245 -4.65 -2.81 28.77
CA VAL A 245 -3.63 -1.83 28.40
C VAL A 245 -3.73 -1.51 26.92
N LYS A 246 -3.70 -0.22 26.58
CA LYS A 246 -3.80 0.22 25.18
C LYS A 246 -2.51 -0.09 24.42
N LEU A 247 -2.62 -0.82 23.31
CA LEU A 247 -1.47 -1.26 22.54
C LEU A 247 -1.36 -0.50 21.22
N PHE A 248 -0.19 0.08 20.95
CA PHE A 248 0.11 0.80 19.72
C PHE A 248 1.36 0.20 19.07
N PHE A 249 1.35 0.11 17.74
CA PHE A 249 2.46 -0.44 16.97
C PHE A 249 3.18 0.61 16.13
N ILE A 250 4.48 0.43 15.96
CA ILE A 250 5.32 1.21 15.06
C ILE A 250 5.93 0.26 14.01
N GLY A 251 5.72 0.57 12.74
CA GLY A 251 6.26 -0.13 11.58
C GLY A 251 5.37 -1.26 11.06
N ARG A 252 4.80 -2.10 11.93
CA ARG A 252 3.92 -3.21 11.51
C ARG A 252 3.07 -3.77 12.65
N VAL A 253 1.97 -4.41 12.28
CA VAL A 253 1.17 -5.25 13.17
C VAL A 253 1.76 -6.67 13.19
N PRO A 254 2.11 -7.22 14.37
CA PRO A 254 2.60 -8.59 14.49
C PRO A 254 1.51 -9.60 14.13
N LYS A 255 1.94 -10.78 13.64
CA LYS A 255 1.03 -11.87 13.28
C LYS A 255 0.17 -12.31 14.47
N GLY A 256 -1.04 -12.80 14.19
CA GLY A 256 -1.96 -13.31 15.21
C GLY A 256 -2.81 -12.24 15.90
N MET A 257 -2.44 -10.97 15.78
CA MET A 257 -3.29 -9.85 16.23
C MET A 257 -4.53 -9.73 15.34
N GLN A 258 -5.65 -9.37 15.96
CA GLN A 258 -6.87 -8.90 15.29
C GLN A 258 -6.99 -7.39 15.43
N LYS A 259 -7.89 -6.78 14.65
CA LYS A 259 -8.12 -5.34 14.64
C LYS A 259 -8.50 -4.80 16.02
N GLU A 260 -9.19 -5.59 16.83
CA GLU A 260 -9.68 -5.21 18.16
C GLU A 260 -8.59 -5.32 19.25
N ASN A 261 -7.43 -5.91 18.93
CA ASN A 261 -6.36 -6.15 19.91
C ASN A 261 -5.37 -4.99 20.06
N TYR A 262 -5.49 -3.92 19.26
CA TYR A 262 -4.60 -2.76 19.30
C TYR A 262 -5.35 -1.51 18.83
N GLU A 263 -4.84 -0.34 19.20
CA GLU A 263 -5.48 0.95 18.93
C GLU A 263 -5.07 1.53 17.57
N CYS A 264 -3.78 1.47 17.26
CA CYS A 264 -3.24 2.01 16.01
C CYS A 264 -1.89 1.35 15.67
N CYS A 265 -1.58 1.30 14.38
CA CYS A 265 -0.26 0.95 13.87
C CYS A 265 0.23 2.06 12.94
N ILE A 266 1.32 2.73 13.33
CA ILE A 266 1.95 3.79 12.56
C ILE A 266 2.98 3.16 11.63
N VAL A 267 2.82 3.32 10.32
CA VAL A 267 3.69 2.71 9.30
C VAL A 267 4.21 3.75 8.31
N SER A 268 5.42 3.55 7.79
CA SER A 268 5.88 4.24 6.60
C SER A 268 5.29 3.62 5.34
N ASN A 269 4.93 4.44 4.35
CA ASN A 269 4.53 3.93 3.04
C ASN A 269 5.76 3.50 2.23
N GLU A 270 6.26 2.30 2.52
CA GLU A 270 7.46 1.75 1.88
C GLU A 270 7.25 1.50 0.38
N GLN A 271 6.02 1.16 -0.04
CA GLN A 271 5.68 0.99 -1.46
C GLN A 271 5.84 2.31 -2.22
N GLU A 272 5.37 3.40 -1.65
CA GLU A 272 5.54 4.74 -2.21
C GLU A 272 7.01 5.17 -2.22
N SER A 273 7.74 4.90 -1.15
CA SER A 273 9.20 5.11 -1.11
C SER A 273 9.92 4.37 -2.26
N GLY A 274 9.60 3.09 -2.46
CA GLY A 274 10.19 2.27 -3.53
C GLY A 274 9.84 2.78 -4.94
N TYR A 275 8.59 3.18 -5.16
CA TYR A 275 8.17 3.80 -6.41
C TYR A 275 8.90 5.12 -6.67
N ASN A 276 9.02 5.98 -5.65
CA ASN A 276 9.71 7.26 -5.77
C ASN A 276 11.18 7.04 -6.14
N CYS A 277 11.84 6.04 -5.53
CA CYS A 277 13.18 5.63 -5.94
C CYS A 277 13.23 5.18 -7.40
N ALA A 278 12.33 4.30 -7.84
CA ALA A 278 12.28 3.83 -9.22
C ALA A 278 12.02 4.96 -10.23
N LYS A 279 11.14 5.91 -9.89
CA LYS A 279 10.84 7.08 -10.71
C LYS A 279 12.06 8.00 -10.83
N ILE A 280 12.73 8.30 -9.72
CA ILE A 280 14.00 9.05 -9.72
C ILE A 280 15.02 8.31 -10.59
N LEU A 281 15.18 7.00 -10.44
CA LEU A 281 16.12 6.23 -11.28
C LEU A 281 15.79 6.36 -12.77
N ASN A 282 14.53 6.21 -13.17
CA ASN A 282 14.11 6.37 -14.56
C ASN A 282 14.32 7.80 -15.11
N ASP A 283 14.09 8.82 -14.28
CA ASP A 283 14.18 10.21 -14.70
C ASP A 283 15.63 10.67 -14.87
N TYR A 284 16.56 10.11 -14.08
CA TYR A 284 17.98 10.52 -14.06
C TYR A 284 18.93 9.54 -14.77
N PHE A 285 18.59 8.26 -14.87
CA PHE A 285 19.41 7.21 -15.48
C PHE A 285 18.64 6.56 -16.63
N LYS A 286 18.65 7.21 -17.80
CA LYS A 286 18.13 6.65 -19.06
C LYS A 286 19.19 5.87 -19.82
#